data_AF-A0A0B6Y5C0-F1
#
_entry.id   AF-A0A0B6Y5C0-F1
#
_cell.length_a   1.000
_cell.length_b   1.000
_cell.length_c   1.000
_cell.angle_alpha   90.00
_cell.angle_beta   90.00
_cell.angle_gamma   90.00
#
_symmetry.space_group_name_H-M   'P 1'
#
loop_
_entity.id
_entity.type
_entity.pdbx_description
1 polymer ?
#
loop_
_entity_poly.entity_id
_entity_poly.type
_entity_poly.pdbx_seq_one_letter_code
_entity_poly.pdbx_strand_id
1 'polypeptide(L)'
;LGTALCYAELGAMIPKSGGSYTYLRMGVGNQLAFVNVLLIMTALGPSSLVIVLLTFAKYTITLLPVCGSPVYLEKFIAATALITLTVINVYS
;
A
#
# COMPACT_ATOMS: atom_id res chain seq x y z
N LEU A 1 -19.87 8.13 -2.87
CA LEU A 1 -20.99 7.18 -2.61
C LEU A 1 -21.25 6.24 -3.78
N GLY A 2 -21.41 6.75 -5.02
CA GLY A 2 -21.75 5.92 -6.18
C GLY A 2 -20.73 4.84 -6.56
N THR A 3 -19.42 5.14 -6.48
CA THR A 3 -18.35 4.16 -6.78
C THR A 3 -18.31 3.00 -5.77
N ALA A 4 -18.63 3.26 -4.49
CA ALA A 4 -18.67 2.25 -3.44
C ALA A 4 -19.91 1.34 -3.57
N LEU A 5 -21.07 1.92 -3.87
CA LEU A 5 -22.31 1.16 -4.15
C LEU A 5 -22.14 0.27 -5.39
N CYS A 6 -21.59 0.81 -6.47
CA CYS A 6 -21.35 0.05 -7.69
C CYS A 6 -20.35 -1.10 -7.46
N TYR A 7 -19.33 -0.90 -6.62
CA TYR A 7 -18.41 -1.98 -6.20
C TYR A 7 -19.08 -3.04 -5.32
N ALA A 8 -20.01 -2.63 -4.45
CA ALA A 8 -20.77 -3.54 -3.60
C ALA A 8 -21.71 -4.43 -4.42
N GLU A 9 -22.45 -3.86 -5.37
CA GLU A 9 -23.31 -4.59 -6.29
C GLU A 9 -22.50 -5.58 -7.16
N LEU A 10 -21.35 -5.14 -7.67
CA LEU A 10 -20.45 -5.97 -8.47
C LEU A 10 -19.87 -7.15 -7.65
N GLY A 11 -19.59 -6.92 -6.36
CA GLY A 11 -19.13 -7.97 -5.45
C GLY A 11 -20.20 -8.92 -4.96
N ALA A 12 -21.46 -8.49 -4.92
CA ALA A 12 -22.59 -9.38 -4.71
C ALA A 12 -22.85 -10.27 -5.94
N MET A 13 -22.63 -9.73 -7.16
CA MET A 13 -22.89 -10.43 -8.42
C MET A 13 -21.83 -11.50 -8.78
N ILE A 14 -20.58 -11.35 -8.32
CA ILE A 14 -19.49 -12.29 -8.62
C ILE A 14 -18.78 -12.72 -7.31
N PRO A 15 -19.27 -13.76 -6.61
CA PRO A 15 -18.70 -14.25 -5.36
C PRO A 15 -17.48 -15.16 -5.64
N LYS A 16 -16.42 -14.59 -6.22
CA LYS A 16 -15.17 -15.30 -6.52
C LYS A 16 -14.01 -14.68 -5.74
N SER A 17 -13.24 -15.52 -5.05
CA SER A 17 -12.02 -15.11 -4.36
C SER A 17 -11.02 -14.52 -5.37
N GLY A 18 -10.65 -13.25 -5.16
CA GLY A 18 -9.74 -12.50 -6.03
C GLY A 18 -10.02 -10.99 -6.08
N GLY A 19 -11.12 -10.53 -5.48
CA GLY A 19 -11.42 -9.11 -5.30
C GLY A 19 -11.52 -8.35 -6.63
N SER A 20 -11.04 -7.10 -6.65
CA SER A 20 -11.08 -6.21 -7.82
C SER A 20 -10.50 -6.81 -9.10
N TYR A 21 -9.50 -7.69 -8.96
CA TYR A 21 -8.86 -8.36 -10.09
C TYR A 21 -9.81 -9.29 -10.84
N THR A 22 -10.70 -9.99 -10.14
CA THR A 22 -11.65 -10.92 -10.76
C THR A 22 -12.64 -10.18 -11.67
N TYR A 23 -13.05 -8.97 -11.27
CA TYR A 23 -13.93 -8.13 -12.10
C TYR A 23 -13.23 -7.66 -13.38
N LEU A 24 -11.99 -7.18 -13.26
CA LEU A 24 -11.19 -6.76 -14.42
C LEU A 24 -10.90 -7.91 -15.37
N ARG A 25 -10.67 -9.11 -14.84
CA ARG A 25 -10.42 -10.32 -15.66
C ARG A 25 -11.63 -10.74 -16.48
N MET A 26 -12.85 -10.56 -15.97
CA MET A 26 -14.09 -10.87 -16.69
C MET A 26 -14.44 -9.82 -17.75
N GLY A 27 -14.26 -8.53 -17.46
CA GLY A 27 -14.68 -7.46 -18.38
C GLY A 27 -13.66 -7.05 -19.45
N VAL A 28 -12.36 -7.07 -19.11
CA VAL A 28 -11.30 -6.44 -19.92
C VAL A 28 -10.30 -7.48 -20.48
N GLY A 29 -10.43 -8.74 -20.05
CA GLY A 29 -9.58 -9.84 -20.50
C GLY A 29 -8.32 -10.04 -19.64
N ASN A 30 -7.66 -11.18 -19.86
CA ASN A 30 -6.63 -11.71 -18.95
C ASN A 30 -5.33 -10.89 -18.94
N GLN A 31 -4.92 -10.31 -20.08
CA GLN A 31 -3.65 -9.56 -20.19
C GLN A 31 -3.69 -8.22 -19.44
N LEU A 32 -4.75 -7.43 -19.62
CA LEU A 32 -4.92 -6.14 -18.93
C LEU A 32 -5.16 -6.32 -17.43
N ALA A 33 -5.90 -7.35 -17.03
CA ALA A 33 -6.07 -7.69 -15.63
C ALA A 33 -4.71 -7.97 -14.96
N PHE A 34 -3.84 -8.75 -15.61
CA PHE A 34 -2.52 -9.10 -15.09
C PHE A 34 -1.63 -7.87 -14.88
N VAL A 35 -1.55 -6.97 -15.87
CA VAL A 35 -0.77 -5.73 -15.75
C VAL A 35 -1.28 -4.87 -14.60
N ASN A 36 -2.59 -4.77 -14.43
CA ASN A 36 -3.19 -4.03 -13.32
C ASN A 36 -2.82 -4.62 -11.96
N VAL A 37 -2.92 -5.94 -11.78
CA VAL A 37 -2.48 -6.57 -10.51
C VAL A 37 -0.98 -6.44 -10.30
N LEU A 38 -0.19 -6.55 -11.36
CA LEU A 38 1.26 -6.35 -11.27
C LEU A 38 1.58 -4.95 -10.75
N LEU A 39 0.93 -3.91 -11.27
CA LEU A 39 1.09 -2.52 -10.81
C LEU A 39 0.62 -2.32 -9.36
N ILE A 40 -0.51 -2.91 -8.99
CA ILE A 40 -1.03 -2.79 -7.62
C ILE A 40 -0.08 -3.46 -6.62
N MET A 41 0.41 -4.65 -6.95
CA MET A 41 1.32 -5.42 -6.10
C MET A 41 2.71 -4.78 -5.99
N THR A 42 3.23 -4.20 -7.08
CA THR A 42 4.59 -3.64 -7.10
C THR A 42 4.67 -2.16 -6.71
N ALA A 43 3.66 -1.35 -7.01
CA ALA A 43 3.69 0.09 -6.79
C ALA A 43 2.73 0.54 -5.68
N LEU A 44 1.44 0.21 -5.76
CA LEU A 44 0.46 0.76 -4.83
C LEU A 44 0.55 0.16 -3.41
N GLY A 45 0.79 -1.14 -3.32
CA GLY A 45 1.00 -1.85 -2.06
C GLY A 45 2.14 -1.25 -1.23
N PRO A 46 3.39 -1.22 -1.73
CA PRO A 46 4.52 -0.72 -0.96
C PRO A 46 4.49 0.79 -0.75
N SER A 47 3.97 1.58 -1.71
CA SER A 47 3.92 3.04 -1.58
C SER A 47 3.11 3.49 -0.37
N SER A 48 1.96 2.85 -0.14
CA SER A 48 1.06 3.19 0.97
C SER A 48 1.74 2.98 2.32
N LEU A 49 2.51 1.89 2.48
CA LEU A 49 3.28 1.60 3.68
C LEU A 49 4.41 2.62 3.89
N VAL A 50 5.16 2.92 2.82
CA VAL A 50 6.28 3.88 2.89
C VAL A 50 5.78 5.29 3.27
N ILE A 51 4.65 5.74 2.73
CA ILE A 51 4.08 7.06 3.05
C ILE A 51 3.74 7.17 4.55
N VAL A 52 3.13 6.14 5.12
CA VAL A 52 2.79 6.10 6.56
C VAL A 52 4.06 6.13 7.41
N LEU A 53 5.09 5.37 7.03
CA LEU A 53 6.35 5.31 7.77
C LEU A 53 7.17 6.60 7.68
N LEU A 54 7.18 7.25 6.51
CA LEU A 54 7.79 8.58 6.36
C LEU A 54 7.05 9.62 7.20
N THR A 55 5.72 9.56 7.24
CA THR A 55 4.91 10.45 8.08
C THR A 55 5.24 10.23 9.55
N PHE A 56 5.34 8.97 10.00
CA PHE A 56 5.77 8.64 11.35
C PHE A 56 7.16 9.22 11.66
N ALA A 57 8.14 8.99 10.78
CA ALA A 57 9.50 9.51 10.93
C ALA A 57 9.54 11.05 11.02
N LYS A 58 8.77 11.76 10.18
CA LYS A 58 8.61 13.22 10.23
C LYS A 58 8.10 13.71 11.59
N TYR A 59 7.08 13.05 12.13
CA TYR A 59 6.53 13.40 13.44
C TYR A 59 7.53 13.11 14.56
N THR A 60 8.23 11.98 14.52
CA THR A 60 9.26 11.64 15.51
C THR A 60 10.40 12.66 15.54
N ILE A 61 10.90 13.08 14.37
CA ILE A 61 11.97 14.08 14.27
C ILE A 61 11.50 15.43 14.79
N THR A 62 10.25 15.81 14.53
CA THR A 62 9.70 17.11 15.01
C THR A 62 9.65 17.19 16.53
N LEU A 63 9.52 16.05 17.23
CA LEU A 63 9.52 15.97 18.69
C LEU A 63 10.92 15.97 19.30
N LEU A 64 11.95 15.71 18.49
CA LEU A 64 13.35 15.70 18.90
C LEU A 64 14.00 17.03 18.47
N PRO A 65 14.69 17.77 19.34
CA PRO A 65 15.36 19.03 18.98
C PRO A 65 16.64 18.76 18.15
N VAL A 66 16.49 18.22 16.93
CA VAL A 66 17.59 17.86 16.04
C VAL A 66 17.84 18.99 15.05
N CYS A 67 18.93 19.73 15.24
CA CYS A 67 19.46 20.67 14.26
C CYS A 67 20.29 19.92 13.20
N GLY A 68 19.69 19.55 12.07
CA GLY A 68 20.38 18.93 10.95
C GLY A 68 19.45 18.68 9.76
N SER A 69 19.98 18.64 8.54
CA SER A 69 19.19 18.48 7.31
C SER A 69 18.38 17.18 7.36
N PRO A 70 17.05 17.23 7.57
CA PRO A 70 16.27 16.11 8.09
C PRO A 70 16.02 14.99 7.07
N VAL A 71 16.37 15.22 5.80
CA VAL A 71 16.03 14.32 4.69
C VAL A 71 16.71 12.96 4.81
N TYR A 72 17.96 12.91 5.26
CA TYR A 72 18.69 11.64 5.41
C TYR A 72 18.25 10.89 6.68
N LEU A 73 18.05 11.61 7.78
CA LEU A 73 17.66 11.04 9.07
C LEU A 73 16.25 10.45 9.03
N GLU A 74 15.32 11.14 8.37
CA GLU A 74 13.95 10.66 8.14
C GLU A 74 13.90 9.37 7.34
N LYS A 75 14.66 9.31 6.23
CA LYS A 75 14.76 8.09 5.42
C LYS A 75 15.33 6.93 6.24
N PHE A 76 16.30 7.21 7.11
CA PHE A 76 16.89 6.18 7.96
C PHE A 76 15.89 5.64 8.99
N ILE A 77 15.15 6.53 9.67
CA ILE A 77 14.12 6.14 10.64
C ILE A 77 12.95 5.41 9.96
N ALA A 78 12.52 5.88 8.79
CA ALA A 78 11.47 5.19 8.04
C ALA A 78 11.93 3.79 7.56
N ALA A 79 13.20 3.65 7.15
CA ALA A 79 13.76 2.36 6.75
C ALA A 79 13.87 1.38 7.92
N THR A 80 14.33 1.82 9.09
CA THR A 80 14.39 0.93 10.27
C THR A 80 13.00 0.51 10.74
N ALA A 81 12.02 1.42 10.71
CA ALA A 81 10.63 1.09 11.02
C ALA A 81 10.03 0.08 10.02
N LEU A 82 10.32 0.24 8.72
CA LEU A 82 9.92 -0.71 7.67
C LEU A 82 10.52 -2.10 7.89
N ILE A 83 11.82 -2.18 8.19
CA ILE A 83 12.52 -3.45 8.44
C ILE A 83 11.91 -4.14 9.67
N THR A 84 11.68 -3.40 10.76
CA THR A 84 11.10 -3.95 11.99
C THR A 84 9.69 -4.52 11.74
N LEU A 85 8.84 -3.79 11.02
CA LEU A 85 7.51 -4.27 10.64
C LEU A 85 7.57 -5.51 9.74
N THR A 86 8.50 -5.52 8.79
CA THR A 86 8.69 -6.67 7.89
C THR A 86 9.13 -7.91 8.67
N VAL A 87 10.08 -7.74 9.60
CA VAL A 87 10.53 -8.77 10.52
C VAL A 87 9.35 -9.33 11.31
N ILE A 88 8.58 -8.47 11.99
CA ILE A 88 7.42 -8.90 12.78
C ILE A 88 6.41 -9.67 11.91
N ASN A 89 6.13 -9.18 10.71
CA ASN A 89 5.18 -9.83 9.79
C ASN A 89 5.68 -11.18 9.24
N VAL A 90 7.00 -11.37 9.11
CA VAL A 90 7.59 -12.64 8.66
C VAL A 90 7.65 -13.69 9.78
N TYR A 91 7.80 -13.25 11.03
CA TYR A 91 7.83 -14.14 12.19
C TYR A 91 6.44 -14.45 12.76
N SER A 92 5.42 -13.68 12.38
CA SER A 92 4.01 -13.93 12.72
C SER A 92 3.40 -15.00 11.82
#